data_AF-A0A291RCN3-F1
#
_entry.id   AF-A0A291RCN3-F1
#
_cell.length_a   1.000
_cell.length_b   1.000
_cell.length_c   1.000
_cell.angle_alpha   90.00
_cell.angle_beta   90.00
_cell.angle_gamma   90.00
#
_symmetry.space_group_name_H-M   'P 1'
#
loop_
_entity.id
_entity.type
_entity.pdbx_description
1 polymer ?
#
loop_
_entity_poly.entity_id
_entity_poly.type
_entity_poly.pdbx_seq_one_letter_code
_entity_poly.pdbx_strand_id
1 'polypeptide(L)'
;MTGEDFAPASAAAARAHLSGGGAATPLPFGPIRPEHATAGWELRGDSREWWLQCRHGFYDMEIRATAQRSCAMRVRREGALVREASASSVEYAKLLGQQWITEH
;
A
#
# COMPACT_ATOMS: atom_id res chain seq x y z
N MET A 1 -22.40 -28.54 -7.45
CA MET A 1 -22.37 -27.70 -6.23
C MET A 1 -21.26 -28.21 -5.33
N THR A 2 -20.11 -27.53 -5.32
CA THR A 2 -18.99 -27.47 -4.35
C THR A 2 -17.77 -27.11 -5.21
N GLY A 3 -17.20 -25.91 -5.18
CA GLY A 3 -16.86 -25.09 -4.03
C GLY A 3 -15.35 -25.22 -3.83
N GLU A 4 -14.56 -24.80 -4.83
CA GLU A 4 -13.10 -24.84 -4.75
C GLU A 4 -12.59 -23.63 -3.97
N ASP A 5 -11.97 -23.99 -2.86
CA ASP A 5 -11.41 -23.20 -1.78
C ASP A 5 -10.25 -22.32 -2.29
N PHE A 6 -10.48 -21.01 -2.36
CA PHE A 6 -9.43 -20.02 -2.61
C PHE A 6 -8.74 -19.68 -1.29
N ALA A 7 -7.55 -20.23 -1.09
CA ALA A 7 -6.65 -19.82 -0.01
C ALA A 7 -5.96 -18.48 -0.35
N PRO A 8 -5.98 -17.46 0.53
CA PRO A 8 -5.06 -16.33 0.44
C PRO A 8 -4.01 -16.42 1.53
N ALA A 9 -2.82 -16.92 1.20
CA ALA A 9 -1.65 -16.78 2.06
C ALA A 9 -0.58 -15.95 1.34
N SER A 10 -0.76 -14.63 1.37
CA SER A 10 0.29 -13.66 1.04
C SER A 10 1.44 -13.82 2.02
N ALA A 11 2.45 -14.60 1.63
CA ALA A 11 3.70 -14.77 2.35
C ALA A 11 4.78 -13.89 1.72
N ALA A 12 5.15 -12.80 2.39
CA ALA A 12 6.45 -12.17 2.23
C ALA A 12 6.77 -11.28 3.45
N ALA A 13 6.80 -11.88 4.65
CA ALA A 13 7.41 -11.25 5.82
C ALA A 13 8.90 -11.64 5.88
N ALA A 14 9.74 -10.90 5.15
CA ALA A 14 11.18 -11.01 5.32
C ALA A 14 11.61 -10.21 6.56
N ARG A 15 11.98 -10.95 7.61
CA ARG A 15 12.54 -10.43 8.85
C ARG A 15 13.96 -9.92 8.62
N ALA A 16 14.31 -8.78 9.20
CA ALA A 16 15.68 -8.48 9.59
C ALA A 16 15.66 -7.60 10.84
N HIS A 17 16.01 -8.21 11.97
CA HIS A 17 16.35 -7.52 13.22
C HIS A 17 17.78 -7.01 13.08
N LEU A 18 18.01 -5.71 13.28
CA LEU A 18 19.31 -5.20 13.69
C LEU A 18 19.12 -4.13 14.77
N SER A 19 19.65 -4.43 15.94
CA SER A 19 19.77 -3.56 17.11
C SER A 19 20.71 -2.39 16.83
N GLY A 20 20.34 -1.19 17.29
CA GLY A 20 21.22 -0.02 17.29
C GLY A 20 20.55 1.16 17.98
N GLY A 21 21.08 1.57 19.13
CA GLY A 21 20.47 2.54 20.05
C GLY A 21 20.44 3.98 19.54
N GLY A 22 19.39 4.68 19.94
CA GLY A 22 19.09 6.07 19.66
C GLY A 22 17.58 6.19 19.52
N ALA A 23 16.91 6.96 20.39
CA ALA A 23 15.45 7.10 20.39
C ALA A 23 14.99 7.89 19.16
N ALA A 24 15.12 7.32 17.97
CA ALA A 24 14.28 7.64 16.85
C ALA A 24 12.97 6.90 17.13
N THR A 25 11.89 7.63 17.42
CA THR A 25 10.55 7.08 17.21
C THR A 25 10.57 6.40 15.85
N PRO A 26 10.37 5.06 15.77
CA PRO A 26 10.54 4.34 14.53
C PRO A 26 9.59 4.99 13.53
N LEU A 27 10.17 5.70 12.57
CA LEU A 27 9.40 6.16 11.43
C LEU A 27 8.79 4.88 10.84
N PRO A 28 7.47 4.84 10.64
CA PRO A 28 6.81 3.65 10.15
C PRO A 28 7.44 3.23 8.85
N PHE A 29 7.47 1.92 8.66
CA PHE A 29 8.24 1.27 7.62
C PHE A 29 7.92 1.86 6.24
N GLY A 30 8.95 2.36 5.55
CA GLY A 30 8.88 2.79 4.15
C GLY A 30 8.68 4.29 3.89
N PRO A 31 8.34 4.65 2.64
CA PRO A 31 8.31 6.03 2.17
C PRO A 31 7.01 6.79 2.51
N ILE A 32 6.03 6.13 3.15
CA ILE A 32 4.71 6.72 3.44
C ILE A 32 4.80 7.63 4.68
N ARG A 33 4.13 8.78 4.58
CA ARG A 33 4.10 9.87 5.57
C ARG A 33 2.72 10.51 5.60
N PRO A 34 2.29 11.11 6.73
CA PRO A 34 0.99 11.77 6.85
C PRO A 34 0.75 12.87 5.82
N GLU A 35 1.80 13.57 5.43
CA GLU A 35 1.77 14.62 4.40
C GLU A 35 1.28 14.12 3.03
N HIS A 36 1.32 12.82 2.78
CA HIS A 36 0.80 12.23 1.55
C HIS A 36 -0.71 12.01 1.54
N ALA A 37 -1.40 12.20 2.67
CA ALA A 37 -2.87 12.12 2.78
C ALA A 37 -3.54 13.38 2.21
N THR A 38 -3.35 13.58 0.91
CA THR A 38 -3.80 14.74 0.15
C THR A 38 -4.48 14.26 -1.13
N ALA A 39 -5.23 15.14 -1.80
CA ALA A 39 -5.93 14.82 -3.06
C ALA A 39 -6.86 13.60 -2.96
N GLY A 40 -7.65 13.53 -1.89
CA GLY A 40 -8.61 12.42 -1.67
C GLY A 40 -7.99 11.15 -1.10
N TRP A 41 -6.68 11.12 -0.86
CA TRP A 41 -6.04 10.02 -0.14
C TRP A 41 -6.15 10.20 1.36
N GLU A 42 -6.52 9.13 2.05
CA GLU A 42 -6.57 9.06 3.50
C GLU A 42 -5.38 8.24 4.00
N LEU A 43 -4.66 8.75 5.02
CA LEU A 43 -3.72 7.93 5.76
C LEU A 43 -4.49 6.96 6.65
N ARG A 44 -4.20 5.69 6.48
CA ARG A 44 -4.67 4.61 7.32
C ARG A 44 -3.46 3.91 7.93
N GLY A 45 -3.68 3.27 9.07
CA GLY A 45 -2.67 2.44 9.69
C GLY A 45 -2.55 2.65 11.18
N ASP A 46 -1.59 1.91 11.73
CA ASP A 46 -1.31 1.83 13.15
C ASP A 46 0.17 2.15 13.41
N SER A 47 0.65 1.88 14.62
CA SER A 47 2.02 2.16 15.05
C SER A 47 3.08 1.38 14.26
N ARG A 48 2.70 0.34 13.50
CA ARG A 48 3.62 -0.56 12.81
C ARG A 48 3.65 -0.37 11.30
N GLU A 49 2.49 -0.10 10.70
CA GLU A 49 2.36 0.07 9.25
C GLU A 49 1.41 1.22 8.93
N TRP A 50 1.83 2.08 8.00
CA TRP A 50 0.98 3.08 7.37
C TRP A 50 0.74 2.73 5.92
N TRP A 51 -0.47 3.00 5.47
CA TRP A 51 -0.85 2.92 4.06
C TRP A 51 -1.75 4.09 3.69
N LEU A 52 -1.78 4.41 2.42
CA LEU A 52 -2.74 5.36 1.89
C LEU A 52 -3.88 4.60 1.25
N GLN A 53 -5.09 5.10 1.44
CA GLN A 53 -6.29 4.57 0.79
C GLN A 53 -7.00 5.70 0.06
N CYS A 54 -7.52 5.43 -1.13
CA CYS A 54 -8.38 6.34 -1.86
C CYS A 54 -9.46 5.51 -2.56
N ARG A 55 -10.71 5.95 -2.48
CA ARG A 55 -11.84 5.30 -3.15
C ARG A 55 -12.28 6.13 -4.34
N HIS A 56 -12.40 5.49 -5.49
CA HIS A 56 -12.86 6.11 -6.72
C HIS A 56 -13.91 5.22 -7.40
N GLY A 57 -15.20 5.55 -7.16
CA GLY A 57 -16.32 4.75 -7.65
C GLY A 57 -16.32 3.33 -7.07
N PHE A 58 -16.20 2.32 -7.94
CA PHE A 58 -16.12 0.90 -7.58
C PHE A 58 -14.69 0.41 -7.30
N TYR A 59 -13.71 1.30 -7.43
CA TYR A 59 -12.31 0.98 -7.23
C TYR A 59 -11.80 1.51 -5.89
N ASP A 60 -11.15 0.63 -5.15
CA ASP A 60 -10.40 0.96 -3.93
C ASP A 60 -8.91 0.89 -4.26
N MET A 61 -8.24 2.04 -4.18
CA MET A 61 -6.80 2.14 -4.33
C MET A 61 -6.12 2.15 -2.98
N GLU A 62 -5.04 1.40 -2.86
CA GLU A 62 -4.17 1.39 -1.70
C GLU A 62 -2.71 1.56 -2.10
N ILE A 63 -1.96 2.35 -1.34
CA ILE A 63 -0.50 2.43 -1.46
C ILE A 63 0.10 1.92 -0.15
N ARG A 64 0.88 0.84 -0.22
CA ARG A 64 1.56 0.24 0.93
C ARG A 64 3.07 0.25 0.76
N ALA A 65 3.80 0.45 1.84
CA ALA A 65 5.24 0.28 1.83
C ALA A 65 5.59 -1.20 1.62
N THR A 66 6.51 -1.47 0.70
CA THR A 66 7.04 -2.83 0.45
C THR A 66 8.49 -2.96 0.91
N ALA A 67 9.23 -1.85 0.95
CA ALA A 67 10.56 -1.76 1.55
C ALA A 67 10.78 -0.34 2.11
N GLN A 68 11.94 -0.13 2.75
CA GLN A 68 12.31 1.19 3.30
C GLN A 68 12.25 2.34 2.28
N ARG A 69 12.45 2.05 0.98
CA ARG A 69 12.48 3.02 -0.11
C ARG A 69 11.55 2.68 -1.27
N SER A 70 10.63 1.73 -1.08
CA SER A 70 9.67 1.35 -2.12
C SER A 70 8.29 1.12 -1.55
N CYS A 71 7.30 1.31 -2.40
CA CYS A 71 5.90 1.06 -2.11
C CYS A 71 5.26 0.33 -3.29
N ALA A 72 4.06 -0.19 -3.09
CA ALA A 72 3.24 -0.75 -4.13
C ALA A 72 1.88 -0.07 -4.14
N MET A 73 1.42 0.28 -5.32
CA MET A 73 0.05 0.66 -5.61
C MET A 73 -0.75 -0.61 -5.86
N ARG A 74 -1.90 -0.73 -5.22
CA ARG A 74 -2.87 -1.82 -5.37
C ARG A 74 -4.21 -1.22 -5.76
N VAL A 75 -4.87 -1.78 -6.76
CA VAL A 75 -6.26 -1.47 -7.07
C VAL A 75 -7.12 -2.69 -6.83
N ARG A 76 -8.19 -2.50 -6.08
CA ARG A 76 -9.23 -3.48 -5.83
C ARG A 76 -10.53 -3.03 -6.47
N ARG A 77 -11.29 -3.98 -7.00
CA ARG A 77 -12.66 -3.78 -7.46
C ARG A 77 -13.54 -4.76 -6.71
N GLU A 78 -14.52 -4.25 -5.95
CA GLU A 78 -15.44 -5.09 -5.15
C GLU A 78 -14.68 -6.09 -4.25
N GLY A 79 -13.55 -5.65 -3.68
CA GLY A 79 -12.68 -6.47 -2.82
C GLY A 79 -11.67 -7.35 -3.55
N ALA A 80 -11.81 -7.59 -4.85
CA ALA A 80 -10.85 -8.37 -5.63
C ALA A 80 -9.67 -7.51 -6.09
N LEU A 81 -8.43 -7.98 -5.89
CA LEU A 81 -7.23 -7.31 -6.39
C LEU A 81 -7.17 -7.44 -7.93
N VAL A 82 -7.31 -6.32 -8.63
CA VAL A 82 -7.27 -6.27 -10.10
C VAL A 82 -5.94 -5.75 -10.63
N ARG A 83 -5.17 -5.05 -9.80
CA ARG A 83 -3.86 -4.51 -10.18
C ARG A 83 -2.94 -4.36 -8.97
N GLU A 84 -1.67 -4.68 -9.18
CA GLU A 84 -0.58 -4.30 -8.29
C GLU A 84 0.58 -3.76 -9.13
N ALA A 85 1.22 -2.68 -8.69
CA ALA A 85 2.39 -2.10 -9.32
C ALA A 85 3.38 -1.57 -8.27
N SER A 86 4.66 -1.87 -8.44
CA SER A 86 5.71 -1.34 -7.57
C SER A 86 6.13 0.06 -7.97
N ALA A 87 6.45 0.90 -6.99
CA ALA A 87 6.87 2.28 -7.17
C ALA A 87 7.96 2.65 -6.16
N SER A 88 8.90 3.49 -6.58
CA SER A 88 9.96 4.02 -5.73
C SER A 88 9.52 5.21 -4.86
N SER A 89 8.35 5.78 -5.14
CA SER A 89 7.80 6.92 -4.39
C SER A 89 6.28 6.90 -4.34
N VAL A 90 5.73 7.51 -3.29
CA VAL A 90 4.28 7.60 -3.06
C VAL A 90 3.59 8.39 -4.16
N GLU A 91 4.18 9.52 -4.58
CA GLU A 91 3.60 10.35 -5.64
C GLU A 91 3.57 9.62 -6.99
N TYR A 92 4.61 8.85 -7.30
CA TYR A 92 4.59 8.01 -8.50
C TYR A 92 3.55 6.89 -8.41
N ALA A 93 3.38 6.29 -7.23
CA ALA A 93 2.33 5.29 -6.99
C ALA A 93 0.92 5.88 -7.19
N LYS A 94 0.67 7.13 -6.74
CA LYS A 94 -0.60 7.83 -6.99
C LYS A 94 -0.86 8.04 -8.48
N LEU A 95 0.17 8.48 -9.23
CA LEU A 95 0.07 8.68 -10.67
C LEU A 95 -0.27 7.37 -11.41
N LEU A 96 0.37 6.25 -11.03
CA LEU A 96 0.06 4.94 -11.61
C LEU A 96 -1.40 4.52 -11.33
N GLY A 97 -1.90 4.77 -10.12
CA GLY A 97 -3.30 4.48 -9.78
C GLY A 97 -4.27 5.33 -10.59
N GLN A 98 -4.00 6.63 -10.69
CA GLN A 98 -4.83 7.57 -11.45
C GLN A 98 -4.83 7.25 -12.95
N GLN A 99 -3.66 6.95 -13.53
CA GLN A 99 -3.55 6.54 -14.93
C GLN A 99 -4.40 5.30 -15.19
N TRP A 100 -4.31 4.29 -14.33
CA TRP A 100 -5.06 3.05 -14.48
C TRP A 100 -6.58 3.29 -14.47
N ILE A 101 -7.08 4.12 -13.55
CA ILE A 101 -8.50 4.52 -13.48
C ILE A 101 -8.93 5.30 -14.71
N THR A 102 -8.08 6.17 -15.26
CA THR A 102 -8.44 6.90 -16.49
C THR A 102 -8.59 5.95 -17.68
N GLU A 103 -7.84 4.83 -17.68
CA GLU A 103 -7.89 3.83 -18.74
C GLU A 103 -8.99 2.77 -18.57
N HIS A 104 -9.66 2.67 -17.39
CA HIS A 104 -10.60 1.59 -17.05
C HIS A 104 -11.84 2.04 -16.27
#